data_AF-A0A7X9HID6-F1
#
_entry.id   AF-A0A7X9HID6-F1
#
_cell.length_a   1.000
_cell.length_b   1.000
_cell.length_c   1.000
_cell.angle_alpha   90.00
_cell.angle_beta   90.00
_cell.angle_gamma   90.00
#
_symmetry.space_group_name_H-M   'P 1'
#
loop_
_entity.id
_entity.type
_entity.pdbx_description
1 polymer ?
#
loop_
_entity_poly.entity_id
_entity_poly.type
_entity_poly.pdbx_seq_one_letter_code
_entity_poly.pdbx_strand_id
1 'polypeptide(L)' 'NDTFGEKERLKELLKQFSGKISVINLLPYHSIARNKYRKAGRTNYLESLKDLPASDLQPMADELEETGVKVIIGG' A
#
# COMPACT_ATOMS: atom_id res chain seq x y z
N ASN A 1 -0.50 7.56 0.60
CA ASN A 1 0.36 7.10 1.73
C ASN A 1 1.70 6.57 1.19
N ASP A 2 2.15 7.20 0.12
CA ASP A 2 3.24 6.84 -0.78
C ASP A 2 4.30 7.95 -0.80
N THR A 3 4.15 8.95 0.07
CA THR A 3 5.12 10.01 0.27
C THR A 3 6.35 9.48 1.01
N PHE A 4 7.51 10.10 0.79
CA PHE A 4 8.76 9.72 1.43
C PHE A 4 8.65 9.65 2.96
N GLY A 5 8.03 10.66 3.59
CA GLY A 5 7.90 10.71 5.05
C GLY A 5 7.02 9.60 5.64
N GLU A 6 5.98 9.17 4.93
CA GLU A 6 5.15 8.04 5.37
C GLU A 6 5.89 6.70 5.24
N LYS A 7 6.73 6.55 4.20
CA LYS A 7 7.58 5.36 4.02
C LYS A 7 8.59 5.21 5.15
N GLU A 8 9.29 6.28 5.53
CA GLU A 8 10.30 6.20 6.59
C GLU A 8 9.69 5.86 7.95
N ARG A 9 8.53 6.44 8.27
CA ARG A 9 7.78 6.07 9.48
C ARG A 9 7.36 4.60 9.48
N LEU A 10 6.93 4.09 8.32
CA LEU A 10 6.59 2.67 8.17
C LEU A 10 7.83 1.79 8.39
N LYS A 11 8.98 2.14 7.81
CA LYS A 11 10.25 1.41 8.04
C LYS A 11 10.64 1.39 9.50
N GLU A 12 10.56 2.53 10.20
CA GLU A 12 10.83 2.61 11.64
C GLU A 12 9.90 1.71 12.45
N LEU A 13 8.60 1.70 12.11
CA LEU A 13 7.63 0.82 12.74
C LEU A 13 7.98 -0.64 12.50
N LEU A 14 8.28 -1.04 11.26
CA LEU A 14 8.58 -2.43 10.91
C LEU A 14 9.84 -2.96 11.59
N LYS A 15 10.85 -2.12 11.79
CA LYS A 15 12.05 -2.48 12.57
C LYS A 15 11.70 -2.91 14.00
N GLN A 16 10.68 -2.32 14.63
CA GLN A 16 10.22 -2.74 15.97
C GLN A 16 9.58 -4.14 15.99
N PHE A 17 9.10 -4.59 14.83
CA PHE A 17 8.49 -5.91 14.64
C PHE A 17 9.39 -6.88 13.88
N SER A 18 10.68 -6.54 13.68
CA SER A 18 11.64 -7.40 13.01
C SER A 18 11.70 -8.77 13.70
N GLY A 19 11.53 -9.85 12.92
CA GLY A 19 11.43 -11.23 13.42
C GLY A 19 10.07 -11.65 14.00
N LYS A 20 9.10 -10.73 14.12
CA LYS A 20 7.71 -11.04 14.57
C LYS A 20 6.70 -11.02 13.42
N ILE A 21 6.92 -10.16 12.42
CA ILE A 21 6.11 -10.11 11.20
C ILE A 21 6.92 -10.79 10.10
N SER A 22 6.37 -11.87 9.54
CA SER A 22 7.02 -12.62 8.47
C SER A 22 6.75 -12.03 7.09
N VAL A 23 5.58 -11.42 6.87
CA VAL A 23 5.12 -10.96 5.55
C VAL A 23 4.29 -9.69 5.65
N ILE A 24 4.47 -8.78 4.69
CA ILE A 24 3.62 -7.62 4.44
C ILE A 24 3.10 -7.68 3.01
N ASN A 25 1.80 -7.46 2.83
CA ASN A 25 1.19 -7.37 1.50
C ASN A 25 0.95 -5.89 1.15
N LEU A 26 1.61 -5.39 0.11
CA LEU A 26 1.34 -4.08 -0.48
C LEU A 26 0.21 -4.21 -1.49
N LEU A 27 -0.93 -3.58 -1.19
CA LEU A 27 -2.10 -3.60 -2.06
C LEU A 27 -2.14 -2.33 -2.91
N PRO A 28 -2.00 -2.42 -4.24
CA PRO A 28 -2.19 -1.27 -5.11
C PRO A 28 -3.63 -0.77 -5.01
N TYR A 29 -3.77 0.55 -5.12
CA TYR A 29 -5.10 1.15 -5.18
C TYR A 29 -5.81 0.74 -6.49
N HIS A 30 -7.05 0.30 -6.35
CA HIS A 30 -7.94 -0.04 -7.44
C HIS A 30 -9.29 0.65 -7.30
N SER A 31 -9.80 1.21 -8.40
CA SER A 31 -11.06 1.95 -8.44
C SER A 31 -12.31 1.08 -8.67
N ILE A 32 -12.19 -0.23 -8.54
CA ILE A 32 -13.21 -1.25 -8.88
C ILE A 32 -14.58 -0.98 -8.25
N ALA A 33 -14.63 -0.37 -7.06
CA ALA A 33 -15.86 -0.17 -6.29
C ALA A 33 -16.55 1.19 -6.48
N ARG A 34 -16.12 2.06 -7.41
CA ARG A 34 -16.72 3.41 -7.63
C ARG A 34 -18.26 3.38 -7.74
N ASN A 35 -18.80 2.39 -8.44
CA ASN A 35 -20.25 2.23 -8.63
C ASN A 35 -21.03 2.00 -7.32
N LYS A 36 -20.41 1.44 -6.26
CA LYS A 36 -21.07 1.22 -4.97
C LYS A 36 -21.35 2.55 -4.26
N TYR A 37 -20.41 3.50 -4.32
CA TYR A 37 -20.56 4.84 -3.75
C TYR A 37 -21.68 5.61 -4.44
N ARG A 38 -21.71 5.58 -5.78
CA ARG A 38 -22.78 6.20 -6.58
C ARG A 38 -24.16 5.65 -6.22
N LYS A 39 -24.31 4.33 -6.10
CA LYS A 39 -25.59 3.70 -5.71
C LYS A 39 -26.03 4.04 -4.29
N ALA A 40 -25.08 4.26 -3.39
CA ALA A 40 -25.35 4.63 -2.01
C ALA A 40 -25.58 6.14 -1.81
N GLY A 41 -25.52 6.96 -2.88
CA GLY A 41 -25.61 8.42 -2.77
C GLY A 41 -24.47 9.03 -1.96
N ARG A 42 -23.31 8.37 -1.90
CA ARG A 42 -22.13 8.81 -1.12
C ARG A 42 -21.05 9.34 -2.05
N THR A 43 -20.36 10.39 -1.59
CA THR A 43 -19.19 10.94 -2.28
C THR A 43 -18.01 9.97 -2.16
N ASN A 44 -17.38 9.65 -3.30
CA ASN A 44 -16.11 8.94 -3.32
C ASN A 44 -14.96 9.95 -3.50
N TYR A 45 -14.25 10.27 -2.42
CA TYR A 45 -13.14 11.23 -2.45
C TYR A 45 -11.94 10.76 -3.29
N LEU A 46 -11.86 9.46 -3.62
CA LEU A 46 -10.81 8.87 -4.44
C LEU A 46 -11.27 8.61 -5.88
N GLU A 47 -12.40 9.17 -6.30
CA GLU A 47 -12.99 8.94 -7.62
C GLU A 47 -12.04 9.34 -8.76
N SER A 48 -11.31 10.45 -8.61
CA SER A 48 -10.36 10.94 -9.60
C SER A 48 -9.01 10.22 -9.60
N LEU A 49 -8.71 9.43 -8.56
CA LEU A 49 -7.44 8.72 -8.46
C LEU A 49 -7.40 7.55 -9.43
N LYS A 50 -6.33 7.43 -10.21
CA LYS A 50 -6.12 6.33 -11.15
C LYS A 50 -5.71 5.06 -10.40
N ASP A 51 -6.00 3.91 -11.01
CA ASP A 51 -5.49 2.64 -10.53
C ASP A 51 -3.96 2.66 -10.56
N LEU A 52 -3.35 2.13 -9.50
CA LEU A 52 -1.91 2.04 -9.37
C LEU A 52 -1.44 0.67 -9.91
N PRO A 53 -0.58 0.62 -10.93
CA PRO A 53 0.03 -0.63 -11.38
C PRO A 53 0.85 -1.28 -10.26
N ALA A 54 0.82 -2.61 -10.17
CA ALA A 54 1.65 -3.36 -9.23
C ALA A 54 3.16 -3.10 -9.44
N SER A 55 3.57 -2.89 -10.69
CA SER A 55 4.96 -2.53 -11.04
C SER A 55 5.45 -1.27 -10.33
N ASP A 56 4.56 -0.31 -10.10
CA ASP A 56 4.91 0.98 -9.53
C ASP A 56 5.15 0.89 -8.02
N LEU A 57 4.71 -0.22 -7.39
CA LEU A 57 5.00 -0.54 -6.00
C LEU A 57 6.33 -1.27 -5.80
N GLN A 58 6.96 -1.78 -6.87
CA GLN A 58 8.20 -2.54 -6.76
C GLN A 58 9.31 -1.80 -6.01
N PRO A 59 9.60 -0.51 -6.29
CA PRO A 59 10.64 0.21 -5.55
C PRO A 59 10.33 0.31 -4.04
N MET A 60 9.05 0.43 -3.69
CA MET A 60 8.64 0.47 -2.28
C MET A 60 8.73 -0.90 -1.61
N ALA A 61 8.44 -1.97 -2.34
CA ALA A 61 8.60 -3.33 -1.84
C ALA A 61 10.08 -3.60 -1.52
N ASP A 62 10.97 -3.30 -2.47
CA ASP A 62 12.42 -3.50 -2.32
C ASP A 62 12.97 -2.75 -1.09
N GLU A 63 12.60 -1.48 -0.93
CA GLU A 63 13.01 -0.66 0.22
C GLU A 63 12.49 -1.19 1.57
N LEU A 64 11.33 -1.84 1.59
CA LEU A 64 10.76 -2.40 2.81
C LEU A 64 11.36 -3.77 3.14
N GLU A 65 11.77 -4.56 2.14
CA GLU A 65 12.46 -5.82 2.34
C GLU A 65 13.83 -5.64 3.02
N GLU A 66 14.47 -4.48 2.86
CA GLU A 66 15.69 -4.12 3.60
C GLU A 66 15.51 -4.15 5.13
N THR A 67 14.27 -4.05 5.62
CA THR A 67 13.96 -4.15 7.06
C THR A 67 13.96 -5.58 7.60
N GLY A 68 14.17 -6.57 6.74
CA GLY A 68 14.16 -8.00 7.06
C GLY A 68 12.76 -8.63 7.08
N VAL A 69 11.75 -7.92 6.58
CA VAL A 69 10.38 -8.41 6.43
C VAL A 69 10.13 -8.74 4.97
N LYS A 70 9.55 -9.91 4.67
CA LYS A 70 9.19 -10.27 3.29
C LYS A 70 8.04 -9.40 2.80
N VAL A 71 8.12 -8.88 1.58
CA VAL A 71 7.05 -8.04 1.00
C VAL A 71 6.46 -8.72 -0.23
N ILE A 72 5.13 -8.74 -0.30
CA ILE A 72 4.38 -9.27 -1.44
C ILE A 72 3.56 -8.12 -2.03
N ILE A 73 3.60 -7.94 -3.35
CA ILE A 73 2.74 -6.98 -4.03
C ILE A 73 1.47 -7.72 -4.47
N GLY A 74 0.32 -7.24 -4.02
CA GLY A 74 -0.95 -7.95 -4.15
C GLY A 74 -1.20 -8.92 -2.99
N GLY A 75 -2.36 -9.57 -3.03
CA GLY A 75 -2.81 -10.53 -2.02
C GLY A 75 -3.65 -11.62 -2.67
#